data_AF-A0A7J7FNS0-F1
#
_entry.id   AF-A0A7J7FNS0-F1
#
_cell.length_a   1.000
_cell.length_b   1.000
_cell.length_c   1.000
_cell.angle_alpha   90.00
_cell.angle_beta   90.00
_cell.angle_gamma   90.00
#
_symmetry.space_group_name_H-M   'P 1'
#
loop_
_entity.id
_entity.type
_entity.pdbx_description
1 polymer ?
#
loop_
_entity_poly.entity_id
_entity_poly.type
_entity_poly.pdbx_seq_one_letter_code
_entity_poly.pdbx_strand_id
1 'polypeptide(L)'
;MALLKVKFDQKKRVKLAQGLWLMNWLSVLAGIVIFSLGLFLKIELRKRSEVMDNSESHFVPNSLIGVGVLSCVFNSLAGKICYDALDPAKYAKWKPWLKSYLAICVLFSIVLFLVALCCFLMRGSLESTLAHGLKNGMKYYRDTDTPGRCFMKKTIDMLQIEFKCCGNNGFRDWFEIQWISNRYLDFSSKEVKEMSRASVSWSERQNMKELGDLGTRNCQPGRPGLESSV
;
A
#
# COMPACT_ATOMS: atom_id res chain seq x y z
N MET A 1 8.13 15.28 -42.13
CA MET A 1 6.89 14.56 -42.49
C MET A 1 5.79 14.99 -41.51
N ALA A 2 4.79 15.75 -41.96
CA ALA A 2 3.74 16.30 -41.09
C ALA A 2 2.51 15.39 -41.16
N LEU A 3 2.38 14.45 -40.23
CA LEU A 3 1.42 13.34 -40.34
C LEU A 3 -0.05 13.67 -40.04
N LEU A 4 -0.43 14.87 -39.61
CA LEU A 4 -1.86 15.25 -39.53
C LEU A 4 -2.04 16.77 -39.69
N LYS A 5 -2.33 17.21 -40.92
CA LYS A 5 -2.74 18.60 -41.21
C LYS A 5 -4.25 18.74 -40.99
N VAL A 6 -4.74 18.44 -39.79
CA VAL A 6 -6.15 18.63 -39.43
C VAL A 6 -6.41 20.12 -39.25
N LYS A 7 -7.03 20.75 -40.25
CA LYS A 7 -7.55 22.12 -40.12
C LYS A 7 -8.82 22.07 -39.27
N PHE A 8 -8.67 22.23 -37.96
CA PHE A 8 -9.82 22.37 -37.07
C PHE A 8 -10.53 23.71 -37.33
N ASP A 9 -11.81 23.63 -37.69
CA ASP A 9 -12.75 24.77 -37.71
C ASP A 9 -12.99 25.32 -36.29
N GLN A 10 -13.26 26.61 -36.15
CA GLN A 10 -13.35 27.32 -34.86
C GLN A 10 -14.40 26.69 -33.94
N LYS A 11 -15.56 26.31 -34.48
CA LYS A 11 -16.64 25.64 -33.73
C LYS A 11 -16.20 24.29 -33.15
N LYS A 12 -15.40 23.52 -33.91
CA LYS A 12 -14.88 22.21 -33.47
C LYS A 12 -13.85 22.35 -32.35
N ARG A 13 -13.04 23.42 -32.38
CA ARG A 13 -12.05 23.72 -31.31
C ARG A 13 -12.72 24.05 -30.00
N VAL A 14 -13.78 24.86 -30.02
CA VAL A 14 -14.53 25.23 -28.82
C VAL A 14 -15.15 24.00 -28.17
N LYS A 15 -15.81 23.12 -28.96
CA LYS A 15 -16.34 21.85 -28.42
C LYS A 15 -15.27 20.93 -27.84
N LEU A 16 -14.13 20.80 -28.51
CA LEU A 16 -13.00 19.99 -28.01
C LEU A 16 -12.44 20.56 -26.70
N ALA A 17 -12.24 21.87 -26.62
CA ALA A 17 -11.72 22.52 -25.42
C ALA A 17 -12.71 22.42 -24.25
N GLN A 18 -14.01 22.55 -24.51
CA GLN A 18 -15.05 22.33 -23.50
C GLN A 18 -15.06 20.87 -23.00
N GLY A 19 -14.90 19.89 -23.88
CA GLY A 19 -14.76 18.48 -23.51
C GLY A 19 -13.50 18.20 -22.67
N LEU A 20 -12.35 18.74 -23.08
CA LEU A 20 -11.09 18.63 -22.32
C LEU A 20 -11.18 19.30 -20.95
N TRP A 21 -11.83 20.45 -20.87
CA TRP A 21 -12.06 21.14 -19.61
C TRP A 21 -12.93 20.32 -18.64
N LEU A 22 -14.02 19.72 -19.14
CA LEU A 22 -14.85 18.81 -18.35
C LEU A 22 -14.08 17.56 -17.90
N MET A 23 -13.32 16.92 -18.80
CA MET A 23 -12.49 15.76 -18.46
C MET A 23 -11.45 16.10 -17.40
N ASN A 24 -10.75 17.23 -17.51
CA ASN A 24 -9.76 17.64 -16.51
C ASN A 24 -10.41 17.87 -15.14
N TRP A 25 -11.60 18.47 -15.09
CA TRP A 25 -12.35 18.61 -13.83
C TRP A 25 -12.78 17.27 -13.23
N LEU A 26 -13.25 16.32 -14.05
CA LEU A 26 -13.54 14.96 -13.60
C LEU A 26 -12.28 14.26 -13.06
N SER A 27 -11.13 14.45 -13.72
CA SER A 27 -9.85 13.92 -13.24
C SER A 27 -9.40 14.53 -11.91
N VAL A 28 -9.70 15.82 -11.65
CA VAL A 28 -9.47 16.43 -10.34
C VAL A 28 -10.33 15.76 -9.26
N LEU A 29 -11.61 15.53 -9.53
CA LEU A 29 -12.49 14.82 -8.59
C LEU A 29 -11.97 13.41 -8.28
N ALA A 30 -11.53 12.67 -9.29
CA ALA A 30 -10.90 11.37 -9.11
C ALA A 30 -9.62 11.46 -8.27
N GLY A 31 -8.78 12.48 -8.49
CA GLY A 31 -7.59 12.74 -7.68
C GLY A 31 -7.91 13.00 -6.20
N ILE A 32 -8.98 13.75 -5.91
CA ILE A 32 -9.46 14.00 -4.53
C ILE A 32 -9.89 12.70 -3.86
N VAL A 33 -10.61 11.83 -4.58
CA VAL A 33 -11.01 10.51 -4.08
C VAL A 33 -9.80 9.62 -3.79
N ILE A 34 -8.80 9.60 -4.66
CA ILE A 34 -7.55 8.84 -4.43
C ILE A 34 -6.80 9.38 -3.21
N PHE A 35 -6.71 10.70 -3.07
CA PHE A 35 -6.07 11.34 -1.93
C PHE A 35 -6.80 11.02 -0.61
N SER A 36 -8.13 11.08 -0.59
CA SER A 36 -8.92 10.76 0.60
C SER A 36 -8.80 9.29 0.99
N LEU A 37 -8.82 8.37 0.01
CA LEU A 37 -8.54 6.94 0.24
C LEU A 37 -7.13 6.72 0.79
N GLY A 38 -6.12 7.42 0.26
CA GLY A 38 -4.75 7.35 0.78
C GLY A 38 -4.64 7.80 2.24
N LEU A 39 -5.32 8.90 2.60
CA LEU A 39 -5.40 9.35 4.00
C LEU A 39 -6.14 8.36 4.89
N PHE A 40 -7.29 7.85 4.43
CA PHE A 40 -8.07 6.87 5.16
C PHE A 40 -7.25 5.61 5.46
N LEU A 41 -6.59 5.04 4.44
CA LEU A 41 -5.69 3.90 4.60
C LEU A 41 -4.55 4.21 5.57
N LYS A 42 -3.93 5.39 5.48
CA LYS A 42 -2.84 5.78 6.39
C LYS A 42 -3.29 5.87 7.84
N ILE A 43 -4.48 6.41 8.10
CA ILE A 43 -5.05 6.53 9.44
C ILE A 43 -5.34 5.13 9.98
N GLU A 44 -6.00 4.29 9.19
CA GLU A 44 -6.42 2.96 9.65
C GLU A 44 -5.23 2.03 9.91
N LEU A 45 -4.22 2.07 9.04
CA LEU A 45 -2.98 1.34 9.26
C LEU A 45 -2.18 1.90 10.44
N ARG A 46 -2.22 3.22 10.70
CA ARG A 46 -1.58 3.80 11.91
C ARG A 46 -2.27 3.40 13.21
N LYS A 47 -3.60 3.29 13.24
CA LYS A 47 -4.30 2.78 14.43
C LYS A 47 -3.87 1.36 14.79
N ARG A 48 -3.44 0.59 13.79
CA ARG A 48 -3.14 -0.85 13.89
C ARG A 48 -1.65 -1.13 13.67
N SER A 49 -0.79 -0.11 13.69
CA SER A 49 0.64 -0.23 13.41
C SER A 49 1.36 -1.13 14.40
N GLU A 50 0.77 -1.30 15.58
CA GLU A 50 1.19 -2.25 16.60
C GLU A 50 1.22 -3.70 16.13
N VAL A 51 0.29 -4.09 15.24
CA VAL A 51 0.17 -5.47 14.73
C VAL A 51 0.95 -5.65 13.42
N MET A 52 1.26 -4.56 12.71
CA MET A 52 1.86 -4.62 11.38
C MET A 52 3.32 -4.19 11.46
N ASP A 53 4.20 -5.19 11.55
CA ASP A 53 5.64 -4.98 11.50
C ASP A 53 6.09 -4.64 10.07
N ASN A 54 7.01 -3.68 9.95
CA ASN A 54 7.78 -3.27 8.76
C ASN A 54 7.27 -2.12 7.86
N SER A 55 8.30 -1.44 7.35
CA SER A 55 8.36 -0.21 6.55
C SER A 55 7.58 -0.21 5.23
N GLU A 56 7.20 -1.38 4.70
CA GLU A 56 6.46 -1.51 3.44
C GLU A 56 5.00 -1.05 3.55
N SER A 57 4.43 -1.11 4.76
CA SER A 57 3.05 -0.69 5.01
C SER A 57 2.82 0.82 4.81
N HIS A 58 3.88 1.63 4.92
CA HIS A 58 3.81 3.08 4.70
C HIS A 58 3.97 3.48 3.22
N PHE A 59 4.51 2.58 2.38
CA PHE A 59 4.76 2.87 0.98
C PHE A 59 3.45 3.07 0.21
N VAL A 60 2.47 2.17 0.38
CA VAL A 60 1.19 2.22 -0.35
C VAL A 60 0.40 3.49 0.00
N PRO A 61 0.09 3.80 1.28
CA PRO A 61 -0.68 5.00 1.60
C PRO A 61 0.05 6.30 1.21
N ASN A 62 1.36 6.39 1.42
CA ASN A 62 2.12 7.59 1.02
C ASN A 62 2.15 7.77 -0.50
N SER A 63 2.24 6.68 -1.27
CA SER A 63 2.18 6.73 -2.74
C SER A 63 0.81 7.21 -3.22
N LEU A 64 -0.30 6.67 -2.67
CA LEU A 64 -1.65 7.16 -3.00
C LEU A 64 -1.84 8.64 -2.69
N ILE A 65 -1.35 9.10 -1.53
CA ILE A 65 -1.41 10.52 -1.13
C ILE A 65 -0.61 11.36 -2.13
N GLY A 66 0.64 10.99 -2.43
CA GLY A 66 1.51 11.74 -3.34
C GLY A 66 0.94 11.83 -4.75
N VAL A 67 0.48 10.70 -5.30
CA VAL A 67 -0.11 10.62 -6.64
C VAL A 67 -1.44 11.38 -6.71
N GLY A 68 -2.27 11.30 -5.66
CA GLY A 68 -3.52 12.05 -5.56
C GLY A 68 -3.29 13.57 -5.60
N VAL A 69 -2.35 14.08 -4.79
CA VAL A 69 -1.98 15.52 -4.80
C VAL A 69 -1.43 15.94 -6.15
N LEU A 70 -0.49 15.17 -6.70
CA LEU A 70 0.13 15.47 -7.99
C LEU A 70 -0.92 15.52 -9.11
N SER A 71 -1.85 14.56 -9.11
CA SER A 71 -2.96 14.51 -10.06
C SER A 71 -3.88 15.73 -9.93
N CYS A 72 -4.27 16.12 -8.72
CA CYS A 72 -5.11 17.29 -8.50
C CYS A 72 -4.45 18.58 -9.00
N VAL A 73 -3.18 18.80 -8.66
CA VAL A 73 -2.43 20.00 -9.08
C VAL A 73 -2.29 20.05 -10.60
N PHE A 74 -1.85 18.95 -11.21
CA PHE A 74 -1.61 18.89 -12.64
C PHE A 74 -2.92 19.06 -13.44
N ASN A 75 -3.99 18.36 -13.07
CA ASN A 75 -5.28 18.45 -13.76
C ASN A 75 -5.96 19.82 -13.56
N SER A 76 -5.79 20.47 -12.40
CA SER A 76 -6.32 21.83 -12.16
C SER A 76 -5.61 22.87 -13.03
N LEU A 77 -4.28 22.78 -13.14
CA LEU A 77 -3.50 23.63 -14.04
C LEU A 77 -3.87 23.38 -15.50
N ALA A 78 -4.10 22.12 -15.89
CA ALA A 78 -4.56 21.75 -17.22
C ALA A 78 -5.96 22.29 -17.55
N GLY A 79 -6.89 22.22 -16.60
CA GLY A 79 -8.21 22.84 -16.74
C GLY A 79 -8.09 24.35 -16.98
N LYS A 80 -7.26 25.05 -16.19
CA LYS A 80 -7.05 26.50 -16.32
C LYS A 80 -6.40 26.86 -17.66
N ILE A 81 -5.38 26.13 -18.09
CA ILE A 81 -4.72 26.37 -19.38
C ILE A 81 -5.66 26.08 -20.56
N CYS A 82 -6.48 25.03 -20.49
CA CYS A 82 -7.51 24.77 -21.49
C CYS A 82 -8.55 25.89 -21.56
N TYR A 83 -8.91 26.48 -20.42
CA TYR A 83 -9.81 27.64 -20.35
C TYR A 83 -9.16 28.90 -20.93
N ASP A 84 -7.92 29.21 -20.55
CA ASP A 84 -7.19 30.37 -21.10
C ASP A 84 -6.90 30.21 -22.61
N ALA A 85 -6.81 28.98 -23.13
CA ALA A 85 -6.66 28.70 -24.56
C ALA A 85 -7.97 28.86 -25.35
N LEU A 86 -9.14 28.93 -24.71
CA LEU A 86 -10.41 29.29 -25.36
C LEU A 86 -10.50 30.78 -25.69
N ASP A 87 -9.78 31.63 -24.96
CA ASP A 87 -9.77 33.08 -25.16
C ASP A 87 -9.00 33.46 -26.45
N PRO A 88 -9.65 34.04 -27.47
CA PRO A 88 -9.02 34.42 -28.73
C PRO A 88 -7.83 35.36 -28.56
N ALA A 89 -7.84 36.24 -27.54
CA ALA A 89 -6.79 37.23 -27.30
C ALA A 89 -5.50 36.58 -26.77
N LYS A 90 -5.63 35.52 -25.97
CA LYS A 90 -4.49 34.77 -25.39
C LYS A 90 -4.06 33.59 -26.26
N TYR A 91 -4.95 33.05 -27.09
CA TYR A 91 -4.71 31.88 -27.93
C TYR A 91 -3.50 32.04 -28.86
N ALA A 92 -3.31 33.22 -29.47
CA ALA A 92 -2.20 33.48 -30.39
C ALA A 92 -0.82 33.25 -29.74
N LYS A 93 -0.68 33.58 -28.45
CA LYS A 93 0.55 33.42 -27.67
C LYS A 93 0.77 31.96 -27.22
N TRP A 94 -0.32 31.24 -26.92
CA TRP A 94 -0.27 29.85 -26.43
C TRP A 94 -0.23 28.78 -27.54
N LYS A 95 -0.62 29.13 -28.77
CA LYS A 95 -0.68 28.22 -29.92
C LYS A 95 0.58 27.35 -30.16
N PRO A 96 1.83 27.86 -30.09
CA PRO A 96 3.01 27.02 -30.28
C PRO A 96 3.25 26.05 -29.12
N TRP A 97 2.90 26.43 -27.88
CA TRP A 97 3.10 25.62 -26.68
C TRP A 97 1.99 24.58 -26.46
N LEU A 98 0.80 24.81 -27.01
CA LEU A 98 -0.38 23.97 -26.79
C LEU A 98 -0.19 22.50 -27.21
N LYS A 99 0.54 22.25 -28.30
CA LYS A 99 0.78 20.87 -28.78
C LYS A 99 1.66 20.07 -27.82
N SER A 100 2.80 20.64 -27.41
CA SER A 100 3.69 20.01 -26.44
C SER A 100 3.00 19.85 -25.09
N TYR A 101 2.21 20.85 -24.67
CA TYR A 101 1.43 20.79 -23.44
C TYR A 101 0.42 19.64 -23.44
N LEU A 102 -0.35 19.49 -24.53
CA LEU A 102 -1.31 18.40 -24.68
C LEU A 102 -0.61 17.03 -24.68
N ALA A 103 0.55 16.92 -25.32
CA ALA A 103 1.34 15.68 -25.32
C ALA A 103 1.80 15.30 -23.90
N ILE A 104 2.25 16.28 -23.10
CA ILE A 104 2.62 16.07 -21.69
C ILE A 104 1.40 15.64 -20.86
N CYS A 105 0.21 16.23 -21.09
CA CYS A 105 -1.01 15.84 -20.39
C CYS A 105 -1.43 14.40 -20.69
N VAL A 106 -1.32 13.97 -21.96
CA VAL A 106 -1.60 12.58 -22.36
C VAL A 106 -0.57 11.64 -21.72
N LEU A 107 0.72 11.98 -21.75
CA LEU A 107 1.77 11.18 -21.13
C LEU A 107 1.52 11.02 -19.62
N PHE A 108 1.20 12.12 -18.92
CA PHE A 108 0.86 12.09 -17.49
C PHE A 108 -0.36 11.21 -17.21
N SER A 109 -1.39 11.28 -18.07
CA SER A 109 -2.57 10.42 -17.95
C SER A 109 -2.23 8.93 -18.11
N ILE A 110 -1.33 8.59 -19.03
CA ILE A 110 -0.82 7.22 -19.21
C ILE A 110 -0.05 6.77 -17.96
N VAL A 111 0.81 7.62 -17.40
CA VAL A 111 1.54 7.30 -16.17
C VAL A 111 0.57 7.07 -15.00
N LEU A 112 -0.45 7.90 -14.84
CA LEU A 112 -1.48 7.69 -13.81
C LEU A 112 -2.22 6.37 -14.00
N PHE A 113 -2.55 6.01 -15.24
CA PHE A 113 -3.17 4.72 -15.55
C PHE A 113 -2.26 3.54 -15.18
N LEU A 114 -0.96 3.62 -15.47
CA LEU A 114 0.01 2.60 -15.09
C LEU A 114 0.17 2.48 -13.57
N VAL A 115 0.16 3.60 -12.84
CA VAL A 115 0.19 3.59 -11.38
C VAL A 115 -1.07 2.94 -10.82
N ALA A 116 -2.25 3.28 -11.34
CA ALA A 116 -3.51 2.66 -10.93
C ALA A 116 -3.51 1.14 -11.18
N LEU A 117 -3.01 0.71 -12.34
CA LEU A 117 -2.83 -0.71 -12.67
C LEU A 117 -1.86 -1.39 -11.70
N CYS A 118 -0.73 -0.76 -11.39
CA CYS A 118 0.23 -1.26 -10.42
C CYS A 118 -0.41 -1.41 -9.02
N CYS A 119 -1.16 -0.41 -8.55
CA CYS A 119 -1.92 -0.49 -7.30
C CYS A 119 -2.92 -1.66 -7.30
N PHE A 120 -3.59 -1.91 -8.43
CA PHE A 120 -4.51 -3.04 -8.56
C PHE A 120 -3.79 -4.39 -8.48
N LEU A 121 -2.63 -4.53 -9.14
CA LEU A 121 -1.80 -5.74 -9.07
C LEU A 121 -1.20 -5.95 -7.68
N MET A 122 -0.82 -4.87 -6.99
CA MET A 122 -0.25 -4.92 -5.63
C MET A 122 -1.26 -5.29 -4.54
N ARG A 123 -2.56 -5.30 -4.85
CA ARG A 123 -3.61 -5.66 -3.88
C ARG A 123 -3.35 -7.01 -3.21
N GLY A 124 -2.95 -8.03 -3.98
CA GLY A 124 -2.66 -9.36 -3.42
C GLY A 124 -1.45 -9.37 -2.47
N SER A 125 -0.43 -8.56 -2.78
CA SER A 125 0.73 -8.37 -1.89
C SER A 125 0.32 -7.69 -0.59
N LEU A 126 -0.59 -6.71 -0.64
CA LEU A 126 -1.14 -6.04 0.54
C LEU A 126 -1.93 -7.02 1.43
N GLU A 127 -2.78 -7.85 0.83
CA GLU A 127 -3.56 -8.87 1.56
C GLU A 127 -2.63 -9.88 2.24
N SER A 128 -1.59 -10.35 1.54
CA SER A 128 -0.59 -11.26 2.11
C SER A 128 0.19 -10.61 3.26
N THR A 129 0.62 -9.35 3.09
CA THR A 129 1.36 -8.62 4.11
C THR A 129 0.51 -8.42 5.37
N LEU A 130 -0.76 -8.09 5.19
CA LEU A 130 -1.71 -7.95 6.31
C LEU A 130 -1.95 -9.30 7.02
N ALA A 131 -2.09 -10.39 6.27
CA ALA A 131 -2.25 -11.73 6.82
C ALA A 131 -1.03 -12.16 7.65
N HIS A 132 0.18 -11.93 7.14
CA HIS A 132 1.42 -12.21 7.86
C HIS A 132 1.58 -11.32 9.10
N GLY A 133 1.27 -10.03 8.98
CA GLY A 133 1.27 -9.08 10.10
C GLY A 133 0.32 -9.52 11.21
N LEU A 134 -0.92 -9.87 10.87
CA LEU A 134 -1.90 -10.37 11.83
C LEU A 134 -1.42 -11.67 12.51
N LYS A 135 -0.89 -12.62 11.74
CA LYS A 135 -0.36 -13.89 12.29
C LYS A 135 0.80 -13.63 13.25
N ASN A 136 1.70 -12.70 12.92
CA ASN A 136 2.81 -12.33 13.80
C ASN A 136 2.35 -11.58 15.05
N GLY A 137 1.36 -10.69 14.94
CA GLY A 137 0.73 -10.05 16.10
C GLY A 137 0.06 -11.06 17.04
N MET A 138 -0.61 -12.07 16.48
CA MET A 138 -1.24 -13.14 17.27
C MET A 138 -0.24 -13.96 18.10
N LYS A 139 1.01 -14.12 17.66
CA LYS A 139 2.08 -14.79 18.45
C LYS A 139 2.34 -14.08 19.78
N TYR A 140 2.17 -12.76 19.82
CA TYR A 140 2.41 -11.93 21.01
C TYR A 140 1.13 -11.64 21.82
N TYR A 141 0.01 -12.28 21.49
CA TYR A 141 -1.27 -12.08 22.18
C TYR A 141 -1.19 -12.40 23.69
N ARG A 142 -0.41 -13.42 24.07
CA ARG A 142 -0.24 -13.84 25.47
C ARG A 142 0.64 -12.91 26.30
N ASP A 143 1.45 -12.06 25.66
CA ASP A 143 2.55 -11.31 26.29
C ASP A 143 2.08 -9.98 26.91
N THR A 144 0.94 -10.00 27.62
CA THR A 144 0.32 -8.81 28.22
C THR A 144 1.17 -8.17 29.32
N ASP A 145 2.03 -8.96 29.96
CA ASP A 145 2.84 -8.56 31.11
C ASP A 145 4.23 -8.01 30.69
N THR A 146 4.57 -8.05 29.40
CA THR A 146 5.87 -7.55 28.91
C THR A 146 5.79 -6.05 28.57
N PRO A 147 6.69 -5.21 29.11
CA PRO A 147 6.71 -3.78 28.80
C PRO A 147 6.94 -3.58 27.30
N GLY A 148 6.07 -2.80 26.66
CA GLY A 148 6.09 -2.53 25.21
C GLY A 148 5.17 -3.40 24.34
N ARG A 149 4.63 -4.52 24.83
CA ARG A 149 3.70 -5.39 24.05
C ARG A 149 2.30 -5.53 24.65
N CYS A 150 2.02 -4.85 25.76
CA CYS A 150 0.74 -4.89 26.48
C CYS A 150 -0.48 -4.59 25.57
N PHE A 151 -0.29 -3.78 24.53
CA PHE A 151 -1.37 -3.35 23.64
C PHE A 151 -1.83 -4.40 22.62
N MET A 152 -1.03 -5.44 22.35
CA MET A 152 -1.34 -6.44 21.30
C MET A 152 -2.68 -7.12 21.51
N LYS A 153 -2.95 -7.55 22.75
CA LYS A 153 -4.22 -8.20 23.10
C LYS A 153 -5.42 -7.30 22.79
N LYS A 154 -5.38 -6.05 23.26
CA LYS A 154 -6.44 -5.06 23.03
C LYS A 154 -6.65 -4.79 21.54
N THR A 155 -5.56 -4.64 20.79
CA THR A 155 -5.62 -4.35 19.35
C THR A 155 -6.22 -5.52 18.57
N ILE A 156 -5.84 -6.76 18.89
CA ILE A 156 -6.42 -7.97 18.26
C ILE A 156 -7.88 -8.17 18.65
N ASP A 157 -8.25 -7.97 19.91
CA ASP A 157 -9.64 -8.11 20.37
C ASP A 157 -10.54 -7.07 19.67
N MET A 158 -10.10 -5.82 19.55
CA MET A 158 -10.84 -4.77 18.82
C MET A 158 -11.01 -5.12 17.34
N LEU A 159 -9.96 -5.63 16.69
CA LEU A 159 -10.00 -6.08 15.29
C LEU A 159 -11.08 -7.16 15.08
N GLN A 160 -11.11 -8.16 15.96
CA GLN A 160 -12.05 -9.27 15.87
C GLN A 160 -13.49 -8.83 16.11
N ILE A 161 -13.73 -7.93 17.07
CA ILE A 161 -15.07 -7.39 17.37
C ILE A 161 -15.58 -6.51 16.22
N GLU A 162 -14.74 -5.63 15.69
CA GLU A 162 -15.11 -4.68 14.63
C GLU A 162 -15.45 -5.40 13.32
N PHE A 163 -14.65 -6.41 12.93
CA PHE A 163 -14.89 -7.17 11.70
C PHE A 163 -15.69 -8.46 11.89
N LYS A 164 -16.03 -8.82 13.12
CA LYS A 164 -16.73 -10.08 13.46
C LYS A 164 -16.02 -11.32 12.89
N CYS A 165 -14.68 -11.34 12.99
CA CYS A 165 -13.83 -12.43 12.55
C CYS A 165 -13.01 -13.01 13.71
N CYS A 166 -12.37 -14.16 13.51
CA CYS A 166 -11.51 -14.79 14.52
C CYS A 166 -10.37 -15.49 13.80
N GLY A 167 -9.13 -14.98 13.93
CA GLY A 167 -7.99 -15.46 13.16
C GLY A 167 -8.00 -15.02 11.69
N ASN A 168 -6.98 -15.43 10.93
CA ASN A 168 -6.83 -15.13 9.51
C ASN A 168 -7.67 -16.08 8.62
N ASN A 169 -7.68 -17.37 8.96
CA ASN A 169 -8.45 -18.42 8.29
C ASN A 169 -9.51 -19.05 9.21
N GLY A 170 -9.97 -18.28 10.21
CA GLY A 170 -10.92 -18.74 11.22
C GLY A 170 -10.25 -19.13 12.54
N PHE A 171 -11.07 -19.62 13.48
CA PHE A 171 -10.66 -19.87 14.86
C PHE A 171 -9.53 -20.92 14.98
N ARG A 172 -9.30 -21.72 13.93
CA ARG A 172 -8.29 -22.77 13.91
C ARG A 172 -6.87 -22.24 14.06
N ASP A 173 -6.61 -21.01 13.60
CA ASP A 173 -5.30 -20.38 13.70
C ASP A 173 -4.84 -20.22 15.16
N TRP A 174 -5.78 -20.11 16.10
CA TRP A 174 -5.49 -20.03 17.53
C TRP A 174 -5.00 -21.35 18.13
N PHE A 175 -5.20 -22.49 17.46
CA PHE A 175 -4.65 -23.76 17.95
C PHE A 175 -3.18 -23.95 17.56
N GLU A 176 -2.71 -23.24 16.54
CA GLU A 176 -1.30 -23.29 16.11
C GLU A 176 -0.38 -22.44 17.00
N ILE A 177 -0.96 -21.51 17.77
CA ILE A 177 -0.24 -20.51 18.56
C ILE A 177 -0.57 -20.71 20.04
N GLN A 178 0.44 -20.65 20.91
CA GLN A 178 0.18 -20.63 22.35
C GLN A 178 -0.28 -19.24 22.78
N TRP A 179 -1.60 -19.01 22.84
CA TRP A 179 -2.20 -17.73 23.21
C TRP A 179 -2.54 -17.59 24.69
N ILE A 180 -2.53 -18.68 25.45
CA ILE A 180 -2.71 -18.69 26.90
C ILE A 180 -1.36 -18.39 27.58
N SER A 181 -1.35 -17.41 28.49
CA SER A 181 -0.17 -17.09 29.30
C SER A 181 0.14 -18.22 30.30
N ASN A 182 1.44 -18.48 30.49
CA ASN A 182 1.91 -19.54 31.39
C ASN A 182 1.41 -19.37 32.85
N ARG A 183 1.00 -18.17 33.25
CA ARG A 183 0.40 -17.90 34.57
C ARG A 183 -0.87 -18.70 34.83
N TYR A 184 -1.66 -18.95 33.79
CA TYR A 184 -2.95 -19.62 33.90
C TYR A 184 -2.86 -21.14 33.66
N LEU A 185 -1.67 -21.64 33.33
CA LEU A 185 -1.45 -23.06 33.06
C LEU A 185 -1.03 -23.78 34.33
N ASP A 186 -1.78 -24.81 34.71
CA ASP A 186 -1.41 -25.70 35.80
C ASP A 186 -0.43 -26.78 35.30
N PHE A 187 0.86 -26.52 35.48
CA PHE A 187 1.94 -27.43 35.12
C PHE A 187 2.09 -28.64 36.04
N SER A 188 1.26 -28.77 37.10
CA SER A 188 1.19 -29.98 37.91
C SER A 188 0.51 -31.14 37.16
N SER A 189 -0.37 -30.82 36.22
CA SER A 189 -1.01 -31.81 35.33
C SER A 189 -0.06 -32.23 34.20
N LYS A 190 0.04 -33.54 33.97
CA LYS A 190 0.91 -34.10 32.91
C LYS A 190 0.44 -33.67 31.51
N GLU A 191 -0.87 -33.63 31.30
CA GLU A 191 -1.51 -33.30 30.03
C GLU A 191 -1.20 -31.87 29.57
N VAL A 192 -1.30 -30.88 30.47
CA VAL A 192 -1.00 -29.47 30.14
C VAL A 192 0.49 -29.29 29.80
N LYS A 193 1.37 -30.01 30.51
CA LYS A 193 2.82 -29.95 30.28
C LYS A 193 3.22 -30.54 28.92
N GLU A 194 2.55 -31.59 28.48
CA GLU A 194 2.75 -32.19 27.16
C GLU A 194 2.22 -31.29 26.04
N MET A 195 1.02 -30.74 26.20
CA MET A 195 0.41 -29.82 25.23
C MET A 195 1.23 -28.52 25.09
N SER A 196 1.68 -27.93 26.20
CA SER A 196 2.48 -26.70 26.16
C SER A 196 3.81 -26.92 25.42
N ARG A 197 4.49 -28.05 25.67
CA ARG A 197 5.72 -28.41 24.96
C ARG A 197 5.47 -28.62 23.47
N ALA A 198 4.37 -29.28 23.11
CA ALA A 198 3.98 -29.45 21.73
C ALA A 198 3.81 -28.08 21.05
N SER A 199 2.99 -27.18 21.60
CA SER A 199 2.74 -25.83 21.05
C SER A 199 4.02 -25.01 20.87
N VAL A 200 4.93 -25.01 21.85
CA VAL A 200 6.24 -24.32 21.74
C VAL A 200 7.07 -24.90 20.59
N SER A 201 7.14 -26.23 20.46
CA SER A 201 7.87 -26.88 19.36
C SER A 201 7.32 -26.55 17.96
N TRP A 202 6.00 -26.34 17.84
CA TRP A 202 5.38 -25.89 16.59
C TRP A 202 5.72 -24.44 16.28
N SER A 203 5.70 -23.56 17.28
CA SER A 203 6.08 -22.15 17.14
C SER A 203 7.56 -21.98 16.76
N GLU A 204 8.48 -22.75 17.36
CA GLU A 204 9.91 -22.71 17.03
C GLU A 204 10.18 -23.22 15.62
N ARG A 205 9.47 -24.26 15.17
CA ARG A 205 9.52 -24.73 13.77
C ARG A 205 9.02 -23.68 12.79
N GLN A 206 7.99 -22.89 13.13
CA GLN A 206 7.54 -21.79 12.28
C GLN A 206 8.58 -20.67 12.20
N ASN A 207 9.17 -20.26 13.32
CA ASN A 207 10.23 -19.23 13.32
C ASN A 207 11.47 -19.68 12.52
N MET A 208 11.85 -20.97 12.59
CA MET A 208 12.95 -21.51 11.77
C MET A 208 12.63 -21.53 10.26
N LYS A 209 11.38 -21.77 9.86
CA LYS A 209 10.96 -21.66 8.45
C LYS A 209 11.05 -20.21 7.96
N GLU A 210 10.61 -19.25 8.77
CA GLU A 210 10.70 -17.82 8.43
C GLU A 210 12.17 -17.33 8.35
N LEU A 211 13.06 -17.85 9.20
CA LEU A 211 14.52 -17.63 9.11
C LEU A 211 15.15 -18.28 7.87
N GLY A 212 14.65 -19.45 7.45
CA GLY A 212 15.08 -20.12 6.22
C GLY A 212 14.70 -19.36 4.94
N ASP A 213 13.51 -18.73 4.91
CA ASP A 213 13.06 -17.86 3.80
C ASP A 213 13.74 -16.47 3.80
N LEU A 214 14.27 -16.02 4.93
CA LEU A 214 15.16 -14.85 4.99
C LEU A 214 16.59 -15.19 4.55
N GLY A 215 17.03 -16.44 4.71
CA GLY A 215 18.37 -16.92 4.31
C GLY A 215 18.59 -17.06 2.80
N THR A 216 17.54 -17.01 1.98
CA THR A 216 17.65 -17.05 0.50
C THR A 216 17.66 -15.66 -0.15
N ARG A 217 17.52 -14.57 0.62
CA ARG A 217 17.79 -13.20 0.14
C ARG A 217 19.21 -12.78 0.56
N ASN A 218 20.17 -13.06 -0.33
CA ASN A 218 21.58 -12.69 -0.22
C ASN A 218 21.78 -11.24 0.28
N CYS A 219 22.43 -11.10 1.43
CA CYS A 219 23.51 -10.13 1.57
C CYS A 219 24.82 -10.93 1.59
N GLN A 220 25.45 -11.07 0.42
CA GLN A 220 26.84 -11.51 0.34
C GLN A 220 27.74 -10.42 0.94
N PRO A 221 28.55 -10.70 1.98
CA PRO A 221 29.75 -9.92 2.21
C PRO A 221 30.79 -10.38 1.18
N GLY A 222 31.37 -9.44 0.45
CA GLY A 222 32.50 -9.68 -0.43
C GLY A 222 33.61 -10.43 0.31
N ARG A 223 34.04 -11.53 -0.28
CA ARG A 223 35.17 -12.36 0.15
C ARG A 223 36.47 -11.61 -0.17
N PRO A 224 37.35 -11.26 0.79
CA PRO A 224 38.73 -10.97 0.46
C PRO A 224 39.43 -12.30 0.17
N GLY A 225 40.13 -12.38 -0.96
CA GLY A 225 40.94 -13.54 -1.31
C GLY A 225 42.05 -13.77 -0.29
N LEU A 226 42.22 -15.02 0.11
CA LEU A 226 43.51 -15.54 0.57
C LEU A 226 43.85 -16.73 -0.32
N GLU A 227 44.85 -16.54 -1.17
CA GLU A 227 45.64 -17.58 -1.80
C GLU A 227 46.32 -18.45 -0.73
N SER A 228 46.10 -19.75 -0.80
CA SER A 228 46.93 -20.77 -0.17
C SER A 228 48.15 -21.01 -1.07
N SER A 229 49.34 -20.73 -0.56
CA SER A 229 50.56 -21.40 -0.98
C SER A 229 50.73 -22.68 -0.17
N VAL A 230 51.18 -23.72 -0.88
CA VAL A 230 51.45 -25.14 -0.51
C VAL A 230 50.28 -26.08 -0.73
#